data_AF-A0A8T4X0L7-F1
#
_entry.id   AF-A0A8T4X0L7-F1
#
_cell.length_a   1.000
_cell.length_b   1.000
_cell.length_c   1.000
_cell.angle_alpha   90.00
_cell.angle_beta   90.00
_cell.angle_gamma   90.00
#
_symmetry.space_group_name_H-M   'P 1'
#
loop_
_entity.id
_entity.type
_entity.pdbx_description
1 polymer ?
#
loop_
_entity_poly.entity_id
_entity_poly.type
_entity_poly.pdbx_seq_one_letter_code
_entity_poly.pdbx_strand_id
1 'polypeptide(L)'
;MRLVWLVIPLILVGVFGVQESFAENIFCKYASVPFNSEYEIVNGQVNALCLDKNALAIEIFIIPDGEGILTLTIPRNSIDIRNQDCTDKEFIITGDKQNLKFNELNATHDLRKLEIFFSEQELNEYFVITTDVMTGKPYKLGYDCLEKSEEQSLKKQIINGISSNDVICRDGLELIFKSSNGSPACVKPNSKIKLIEYGWTKSP
;
A
#
# COMPACT_ATOMS: atom_id res chain seq x y z
N MET A 1 85.17 2.23 -12.17
CA MET A 1 84.76 0.90 -12.68
C MET A 1 83.84 0.23 -11.66
N ARG A 2 82.64 -0.18 -12.10
CA ARG A 2 81.66 -1.13 -11.47
C ARG A 2 81.12 -0.72 -10.08
N LEU A 3 79.96 -0.06 -9.96
CA LEU A 3 78.58 -0.54 -10.19
C LEU A 3 78.29 -1.91 -9.55
N VAL A 4 77.73 -1.90 -8.34
CA VAL A 4 76.71 -2.86 -7.89
C VAL A 4 75.65 -2.08 -7.11
N TRP A 5 74.58 -1.72 -7.82
CA TRP A 5 73.31 -1.32 -7.24
C TRP A 5 72.65 -2.56 -6.63
N LEU A 6 72.50 -2.61 -5.31
CA LEU A 6 71.58 -3.56 -4.68
C LEU A 6 70.19 -2.96 -4.76
N VAL A 7 69.48 -3.33 -5.83
CA VAL A 7 68.05 -3.09 -6.02
C VAL A 7 67.31 -3.97 -5.00
N ILE A 8 66.84 -3.37 -3.91
CA ILE A 8 65.94 -4.05 -2.98
C ILE A 8 64.59 -4.17 -3.69
N PRO A 9 64.03 -5.39 -3.88
CA PRO A 9 62.78 -5.55 -4.59
C PRO A 9 61.63 -4.93 -3.79
N LEU A 10 60.97 -4.01 -4.46
CA LEU A 10 59.65 -3.46 -4.19
C LEU A 10 58.63 -4.61 -4.05
N ILE A 11 58.45 -5.16 -2.86
CA ILE A 11 57.28 -6.00 -2.54
C ILE A 11 56.83 -5.67 -1.13
N LEU A 12 56.00 -4.63 -1.02
CA LEU A 12 55.00 -4.54 0.04
C LEU A 12 53.67 -4.28 -0.67
N VAL A 13 53.09 -5.42 -1.05
CA VAL A 13 51.67 -5.76 -0.95
C VAL A 13 50.75 -4.55 -1.10
N GLY A 14 50.14 -4.47 -2.28
CA GLY A 14 49.01 -3.59 -2.53
C GLY A 14 48.00 -3.75 -1.41
N VAL A 15 47.85 -2.68 -0.63
CA VAL A 15 46.57 -2.37 -0.02
C VAL A 15 45.70 -1.91 -1.19
N PHE A 16 45.20 -2.88 -1.96
CA PHE A 16 43.91 -2.71 -2.61
C PHE A 16 42.96 -2.43 -1.45
N GLY A 17 42.77 -1.15 -1.17
CA GLY A 17 41.58 -0.70 -0.49
C GLY A 17 40.44 -1.13 -1.40
N VAL A 18 39.91 -2.32 -1.15
CA VAL A 18 38.54 -2.62 -1.45
C VAL A 18 37.80 -1.60 -0.60
N GLN A 19 37.46 -0.45 -1.18
CA GLN A 19 36.31 0.29 -0.69
C GLN A 19 35.18 -0.72 -0.86
N GLU A 20 34.83 -1.37 0.25
CA GLU A 20 33.52 -1.98 0.36
C GLU A 20 32.57 -0.85 -0.03
N SER A 21 31.96 -1.00 -1.21
CA SER A 21 30.80 -0.23 -1.57
C SER A 21 29.77 -0.57 -0.51
N PHE A 22 29.69 0.24 0.54
CA PHE A 22 28.59 0.20 1.49
C PHE A 22 27.36 0.63 0.70
N ALA A 23 26.76 -0.31 -0.02
CA ALA A 23 25.34 -0.25 -0.28
C ALA A 23 24.68 -0.45 1.09
N GLU A 24 24.49 0.63 1.83
CA GLU A 24 23.58 0.61 2.97
C GLU A 24 22.21 0.26 2.39
N ASN A 25 21.76 -0.98 2.59
CA ASN A 25 20.36 -1.32 2.42
C ASN A 25 19.58 -0.39 3.35
N ILE A 26 18.77 0.51 2.79
CA ILE A 26 17.95 1.42 3.59
C ILE A 26 16.96 0.56 4.38
N PHE A 27 17.25 0.41 5.66
CA PHE A 27 16.41 -0.28 6.61
C PHE A 27 15.37 0.72 7.13
N CYS A 28 14.12 0.27 7.30
CA CYS A 28 13.09 1.09 7.92
C CYS A 28 13.60 1.68 9.25
N LYS A 29 13.37 2.98 9.47
CA LYS A 29 13.82 3.66 10.70
C LYS A 29 13.25 2.95 11.93
N TYR A 30 13.90 3.09 13.09
CA TYR A 30 13.60 2.36 14.34
C TYR A 30 12.10 2.25 14.76
N ALA A 31 11.22 3.15 14.32
CA ALA A 31 9.79 3.13 14.63
C ALA A 31 8.90 2.52 13.54
N SER A 32 9.43 2.33 12.32
CA SER A 32 8.73 1.82 11.15
C SER A 32 9.11 0.35 10.91
N VAL A 33 8.19 -0.44 10.34
CA VAL A 33 8.44 -1.84 9.97
C VAL A 33 8.36 -2.03 8.46
N PRO A 34 9.06 -3.02 7.87
CA PRO A 34 8.89 -3.33 6.45
C PRO A 34 7.41 -3.57 6.10
N PHE A 35 6.97 -2.91 5.04
CA PHE A 35 5.59 -2.98 4.58
C PHE A 35 5.53 -3.80 3.29
N ASN A 36 4.87 -4.95 3.36
CA ASN A 36 4.71 -5.82 2.20
C ASN A 36 3.46 -5.41 1.45
N SER A 37 3.64 -4.81 0.28
CA SER A 37 2.54 -4.55 -0.64
C SER A 37 2.97 -4.67 -2.09
N GLU A 38 1.99 -4.87 -2.98
CA GLU A 38 2.20 -4.93 -4.42
C GLU A 38 2.45 -3.53 -4.98
N TYR A 39 3.49 -3.39 -5.80
CA TYR A 39 3.81 -2.14 -6.49
C TYR A 39 4.43 -2.38 -7.87
N GLU A 40 4.32 -1.37 -8.72
CA GLU A 40 4.99 -1.28 -10.03
C GLU A 40 5.62 0.10 -10.15
N ILE A 41 6.86 0.18 -10.63
CA ILE A 41 7.58 1.45 -10.80
C ILE A 41 8.13 1.57 -12.22
N VAL A 42 8.00 2.77 -12.80
CA VAL A 42 8.59 3.14 -14.09
C VAL A 42 9.59 4.27 -13.86
N ASN A 43 10.78 4.17 -14.48
CA ASN A 43 11.89 5.13 -14.36
C ASN A 43 12.38 5.36 -12.92
N GLY A 44 12.54 4.26 -12.17
CA GLY A 44 13.16 4.29 -10.85
C GLY A 44 13.12 2.92 -10.18
N GLN A 45 13.61 2.89 -8.94
CA GLN A 45 13.64 1.69 -8.09
C GLN A 45 13.07 2.02 -6.71
N VAL A 46 12.30 1.09 -6.14
CA VAL A 46 11.89 1.17 -4.74
C VAL A 46 12.98 0.55 -3.88
N ASN A 47 13.63 1.37 -3.05
CA ASN A 47 14.66 0.91 -2.13
C ASN A 47 14.04 0.31 -0.85
N ALA A 48 13.00 0.95 -0.30
CA ALA A 48 12.28 0.46 0.86
C ALA A 48 10.83 0.93 0.91
N LEU A 49 9.97 0.08 1.45
CA LEU A 49 8.57 0.37 1.80
C LEU A 49 8.39 0.11 3.30
N CYS A 50 7.97 1.11 4.06
CA CYS A 50 7.93 1.05 5.52
C CYS A 50 6.57 1.53 6.04
N LEU A 51 6.07 0.92 7.12
CA LEU A 51 4.85 1.30 7.81
C LEU A 51 5.17 1.78 9.21
N ASP A 52 4.92 3.06 9.49
CA ASP A 52 4.86 3.59 10.85
C ASP A 52 3.44 3.39 11.40
N LYS A 53 3.29 2.39 12.28
CA LYS A 53 2.00 2.07 12.90
C LYS A 53 1.52 3.13 13.90
N ASN A 54 2.43 3.91 14.47
CA ASN A 54 2.07 4.93 15.44
C ASN A 54 1.56 6.19 14.73
N ALA A 55 2.16 6.51 13.60
CA ALA A 55 1.78 7.61 12.72
C ALA A 55 0.67 7.24 11.71
N LEU A 56 0.43 5.94 11.49
CA LEU A 56 -0.40 5.41 10.41
C LEU A 56 0.01 6.00 9.06
N ALA A 57 1.29 5.86 8.78
CA ALA A 57 1.91 6.41 7.59
C ALA A 57 2.75 5.34 6.90
N ILE A 58 2.68 5.30 5.57
CA ILE A 58 3.60 4.51 4.76
C ILE A 58 4.71 5.44 4.28
N GLU A 59 5.95 5.11 4.63
CA GLU A 59 7.15 5.78 4.17
C GLU A 59 7.75 4.98 3.01
N ILE A 60 8.04 5.64 1.92
CA ILE A 60 8.51 5.00 0.70
C ILE A 60 9.78 5.68 0.23
N PHE A 61 10.83 4.89 0.09
CA PHE A 61 12.15 5.34 -0.32
C PHE A 61 12.37 4.85 -1.75
N ILE A 62 12.49 5.79 -2.70
CA ILE A 62 12.74 5.50 -4.12
C ILE A 62 14.04 6.13 -4.58
N ILE A 63 14.68 5.47 -5.53
CA ILE A 63 15.81 5.98 -6.30
C ILE A 63 15.28 6.27 -7.71
N PRO A 64 15.08 7.54 -8.10
CA PRO A 64 14.60 7.89 -9.43
C PRO A 64 15.68 7.65 -10.49
N ASP A 65 15.27 7.17 -11.66
CA ASP A 65 16.11 7.13 -12.88
C ASP A 65 15.62 8.17 -13.93
N GLY A 66 14.69 9.04 -13.53
CA GLY A 66 14.04 10.05 -14.35
C GLY A 66 12.67 10.45 -13.80
N GLU A 67 11.89 11.17 -14.60
CA GLU A 67 10.47 11.36 -14.34
C GLU A 67 9.73 10.03 -14.49
N GLY A 68 8.92 9.69 -13.49
CA GLY A 68 8.37 8.36 -13.38
C GLY A 68 7.06 8.29 -12.61
N ILE A 69 6.56 7.06 -12.52
CA ILE A 69 5.28 6.74 -11.88
C ILE A 69 5.50 5.53 -10.96
N LEU A 70 5.06 5.66 -9.72
CA LEU A 70 4.89 4.53 -8.82
C LEU A 70 3.40 4.20 -8.72
N THR A 71 3.05 2.96 -9.05
CA THR A 71 1.74 2.40 -8.75
C THR A 71 1.83 1.52 -7.52
N LEU A 72 1.04 1.80 -6.49
CA LEU A 72 1.07 1.10 -5.21
C LEU A 72 -0.32 0.63 -4.82
N THR A 73 -0.44 -0.65 -4.47
CA THR A 73 -1.61 -1.20 -3.78
C THR A 73 -1.46 -0.96 -2.28
N ILE A 74 -2.53 -0.58 -1.59
CA ILE A 74 -2.54 -0.33 -0.15
C ILE A 74 -3.70 -1.14 0.45
N PRO A 75 -3.42 -2.21 1.20
CA PRO A 75 -4.41 -2.87 2.05
C PRO A 75 -5.02 -1.87 3.03
N ARG A 76 -6.34 -1.82 3.15
CA ARG A 76 -7.01 -0.79 3.97
C ARG A 76 -6.69 -0.88 5.46
N ASN A 77 -6.41 -2.07 5.96
CA ASN A 77 -5.99 -2.28 7.35
C ASN A 77 -4.59 -1.72 7.68
N SER A 78 -3.85 -1.18 6.70
CA SER A 78 -2.50 -0.66 6.92
C SER A 78 -2.48 0.78 7.46
N ILE A 79 -3.17 1.71 6.79
CA ILE A 79 -3.17 3.15 7.12
C ILE A 79 -4.55 3.83 6.97
N ASP A 80 -5.58 3.11 6.52
CA ASP A 80 -6.88 3.70 6.20
C ASP A 80 -7.84 3.58 7.39
N ILE A 81 -7.84 4.61 8.24
CA ILE A 81 -8.91 4.81 9.21
C ILE A 81 -9.97 5.65 8.53
N ARG A 82 -10.94 4.95 7.95
CA ARG A 82 -12.20 5.52 7.46
C ARG A 82 -12.74 6.55 8.46
N ASN A 83 -13.42 7.57 7.96
CA ASN A 83 -14.10 8.57 8.77
C ASN A 83 -15.12 7.91 9.73
N GLN A 84 -15.62 8.68 10.70
CA GLN A 84 -16.65 8.19 11.65
C GLN A 84 -17.92 7.65 10.95
N ASP A 85 -18.17 8.07 9.71
CA ASP A 85 -19.26 7.64 8.85
C ASP A 85 -18.89 6.44 7.94
N CYS A 86 -17.71 5.85 8.14
CA CYS A 86 -17.15 4.76 7.33
C CYS A 86 -16.86 5.14 5.87
N THR A 87 -16.72 6.43 5.55
CA THR A 87 -16.25 6.88 4.24
C THR A 87 -14.72 6.94 4.19
N ASP A 88 -14.17 6.81 2.98
CA ASP A 88 -12.73 6.82 2.77
C ASP A 88 -12.16 8.21 3.02
N LYS A 89 -11.08 8.28 3.79
CA LYS A 89 -10.30 9.52 3.90
C LYS A 89 -9.46 9.72 2.65
N GLU A 90 -9.33 10.97 2.23
CA GLU A 90 -8.42 11.33 1.16
C GLU A 90 -6.97 11.13 1.62
N PHE A 91 -6.13 10.58 0.74
CA PHE A 91 -4.71 10.44 1.03
C PHE A 91 -4.00 11.79 0.91
N ILE A 92 -3.07 12.00 1.82
CA ILE A 92 -2.11 13.09 1.79
C ILE A 92 -0.76 12.42 1.48
N ILE A 93 -0.19 12.77 0.32
CA ILE A 93 1.12 12.29 -0.10
C ILE A 93 2.08 13.46 -0.08
N THR A 94 3.05 13.39 0.83
CA THR A 94 4.04 14.45 1.04
C THR A 94 5.42 13.95 0.67
N GLY A 95 6.12 14.68 -0.20
CA GLY A 95 7.55 14.58 -0.34
C GLY A 95 8.25 15.61 0.55
N ASP A 96 9.58 15.65 0.48
CA ASP A 96 10.45 16.48 1.31
C ASP A 96 10.08 17.98 1.39
N LYS A 97 9.47 18.53 0.34
CA LYS A 97 9.20 19.98 0.23
C LYS A 97 7.79 20.34 -0.20
N GLN A 98 6.97 19.38 -0.62
CA GLN A 98 5.65 19.64 -1.17
C GLN A 98 4.74 18.40 -1.19
N ASN A 99 3.44 18.66 -1.33
CA ASN A 99 2.47 17.62 -1.65
C ASN A 99 2.72 17.10 -3.07
N LEU A 100 2.73 15.78 -3.23
CA LEU A 100 2.86 15.13 -4.53
C LEU A 100 1.50 15.00 -5.20
N LYS A 101 1.50 15.03 -6.53
CA LYS A 101 0.31 14.72 -7.33
C LYS A 101 0.14 13.20 -7.40
N PHE A 102 -1.08 12.74 -7.23
CA PHE A 102 -1.42 11.34 -7.38
C PHE A 102 -2.84 11.17 -7.91
N ASN A 103 -3.10 10.00 -8.50
CA ASN A 103 -4.43 9.54 -8.86
C ASN A 103 -4.77 8.31 -8.03
N GLU A 104 -6.04 8.15 -7.66
CA GLU A 104 -6.56 6.90 -7.14
C GLU A 104 -7.22 6.13 -8.28
N LEU A 105 -6.65 4.96 -8.60
CA LEU A 105 -7.07 4.16 -9.76
C LEU A 105 -8.24 3.23 -9.43
N ASN A 106 -8.27 2.67 -8.21
CA ASN A 106 -9.31 1.76 -7.76
C ASN A 106 -9.42 1.72 -6.23
N ALA A 107 -10.64 1.63 -5.72
CA ALA A 107 -10.94 1.45 -4.31
C ALA A 107 -11.96 0.31 -4.17
N THR A 108 -11.60 -0.75 -3.44
CA THR A 108 -12.45 -1.90 -3.14
C THR A 108 -12.70 -1.99 -1.63
N HIS A 109 -13.37 -3.04 -1.14
CA HIS A 109 -13.51 -3.25 0.31
C HIS A 109 -12.17 -3.45 1.03
N ASP A 110 -11.17 -4.07 0.39
CA ASP A 110 -9.95 -4.54 1.06
C ASP A 110 -8.70 -3.75 0.69
N LEU A 111 -8.69 -3.13 -0.49
CA LEU A 111 -7.52 -2.42 -1.02
C LEU A 111 -7.89 -1.11 -1.71
N ARG A 112 -6.91 -0.21 -1.74
CA ARG A 112 -6.89 1.01 -2.55
C ARG A 112 -5.64 1.01 -3.41
N LYS A 113 -5.73 1.48 -4.65
CA LYS A 113 -4.61 1.50 -5.60
C LYS A 113 -4.32 2.93 -6.01
N LEU A 114 -3.09 3.37 -5.77
CA LEU A 114 -2.61 4.73 -6.04
C LEU A 114 -1.60 4.74 -7.18
N GLU A 115 -1.61 5.82 -7.94
CA GLU A 115 -0.64 6.15 -8.97
C GLU A 115 -0.01 7.50 -8.61
N ILE A 116 1.27 7.47 -8.27
CA ILE A 116 2.02 8.61 -7.71
C ILE A 116 3.06 9.04 -8.73
N PHE A 117 3.04 10.32 -9.10
CA PHE A 117 3.99 10.90 -10.05
C PHE A 117 5.20 11.45 -9.29
N PHE A 118 6.41 11.19 -9.80
CA PHE A 118 7.66 11.72 -9.24
C PHE A 118 8.59 12.25 -10.33
N SER A 119 9.43 13.23 -9.97
CA SER A 119 10.44 13.83 -10.86
C SER A 119 11.78 14.02 -10.16
N GLU A 120 12.89 14.00 -10.93
CA GLU A 120 14.25 14.20 -10.39
C GLU A 120 14.42 15.54 -9.63
N GLN A 121 13.66 16.56 -9.99
CA GLN A 121 13.77 17.91 -9.41
C GLN A 121 13.18 18.01 -8.00
N GLU A 122 12.44 16.99 -7.55
CA GLU A 122 11.72 16.98 -6.27
C GLU A 122 12.44 16.17 -5.17
N LEU A 123 13.61 15.57 -5.44
CA LEU A 123 14.09 14.43 -4.66
C LEU A 123 15.35 14.67 -3.82
N ASN A 124 15.16 14.57 -2.51
CA ASN A 124 15.87 13.58 -1.69
C ASN A 124 14.83 12.53 -1.18
N GLU A 125 14.64 11.48 -1.98
CA GLU A 125 14.49 10.07 -1.58
C GLU A 125 13.46 9.59 -0.52
N TYR A 126 12.40 10.32 -0.18
CA TYR A 126 11.24 9.65 0.42
C TYR A 126 9.95 10.43 0.29
N PHE A 127 8.84 9.70 0.25
CA PHE A 127 7.52 10.28 0.42
C PHE A 127 6.73 9.51 1.48
N VAL A 128 5.83 10.24 2.12
CA VAL A 128 4.98 9.75 3.19
C VAL A 128 3.54 9.79 2.72
N ILE A 129 2.89 8.64 2.74
CA ILE A 129 1.46 8.49 2.47
C ILE A 129 0.75 8.37 3.81
N THR A 130 -0.20 9.24 4.07
CA THR A 130 -1.04 9.22 5.27
C THR A 130 -2.44 9.71 4.95
N THR A 131 -3.39 9.54 5.87
CA THR A 131 -4.76 10.07 5.76
C THR A 131 -5.01 11.26 6.70
N ASP A 132 -4.01 11.66 7.48
CA ASP A 132 -4.11 12.75 8.45
C ASP A 132 -2.82 13.55 8.51
N VAL A 133 -2.91 14.78 9.02
CA VAL A 133 -1.73 15.61 9.24
C VAL A 133 -0.99 15.05 10.46
N MET A 134 0.33 14.86 10.33
CA MET A 134 1.23 14.42 11.40
C MET A 134 1.24 15.46 12.54
N THR A 135 0.24 15.43 13.44
CA THR A 135 0.09 16.43 14.53
C THR A 135 0.96 16.14 15.75
N GLY A 136 1.84 15.12 15.69
CA GLY A 136 2.68 14.69 16.81
C GLY A 136 1.91 14.13 18.01
N LYS A 137 0.59 13.93 17.87
CA LYS A 137 -0.25 13.27 18.87
C LYS A 137 -0.30 11.77 18.57
N PRO A 138 -0.28 10.90 19.60
CA PRO A 138 -0.45 9.47 19.38
C PRO A 138 -1.80 9.24 18.69
N TYR A 139 -1.77 8.61 17.51
CA TYR A 139 -2.98 8.31 16.78
C TYR A 139 -3.79 7.30 17.60
N LYS A 140 -4.99 7.71 18.05
CA LYS A 140 -5.96 6.74 18.53
C LYS A 140 -6.54 6.07 17.29
N LEU A 141 -6.30 4.77 17.13
CA LEU A 141 -6.99 3.96 16.12
C LEU A 141 -8.50 4.21 16.29
N GLY A 142 -9.03 5.06 15.43
CA GLY A 142 -10.34 5.67 15.58
C GLY A 142 -11.38 4.79 14.92
N TYR A 143 -11.99 3.93 15.72
CA TYR A 143 -13.25 3.22 15.43
C TYR A 143 -13.14 2.09 14.41
N ASP A 144 -13.49 0.91 14.89
CA ASP A 144 -13.55 -0.33 14.15
C ASP A 144 -14.70 -0.28 13.12
N CYS A 145 -14.37 0.06 11.88
CA CYS A 145 -15.28 -0.07 10.75
C CYS A 145 -15.35 -1.51 10.22
N LEU A 146 -14.40 -2.37 10.62
CA LEU A 146 -14.32 -3.78 10.22
C LEU A 146 -15.31 -4.61 11.05
N GLU A 147 -15.42 -4.36 12.36
CA GLU A 147 -16.47 -4.97 13.20
C GLU A 147 -17.89 -4.60 12.71
N LYS A 148 -18.04 -3.43 12.09
CA LYS A 148 -19.35 -2.98 11.64
C LYS A 148 -19.74 -3.56 10.27
N SER A 149 -18.86 -4.13 9.46
CA SER A 149 -19.25 -4.63 8.13
C SER A 149 -19.99 -5.98 8.23
N GLU A 150 -19.55 -6.87 9.13
CA GLU A 150 -20.26 -8.11 9.45
C GLU A 150 -21.62 -7.82 10.11
N GLU A 151 -21.74 -6.78 10.93
CA GLU A 151 -23.02 -6.43 11.55
C GLU A 151 -23.94 -5.58 10.65
N GLN A 152 -23.46 -5.01 9.55
CA GLN A 152 -24.27 -4.17 8.67
C GLN A 152 -25.10 -4.96 7.68
N SER A 153 -26.38 -4.61 7.56
CA SER A 153 -27.24 -5.17 6.52
C SER A 153 -26.72 -4.81 5.12
N LEU A 154 -26.94 -5.70 4.16
CA LEU A 154 -26.57 -5.51 2.75
C LEU A 154 -26.96 -4.13 2.20
N LYS A 155 -28.17 -3.67 2.54
CA LYS A 155 -28.65 -2.35 2.10
C LYS A 155 -27.77 -1.21 2.63
N LYS A 156 -27.28 -1.32 3.86
CA LYS A 156 -26.45 -0.31 4.50
C LYS A 156 -25.05 -0.28 3.89
N GLN A 157 -24.49 -1.44 3.57
CA GLN A 157 -23.21 -1.53 2.86
C GLN A 157 -23.26 -0.80 1.51
N ILE A 158 -24.31 -1.03 0.72
CA ILE A 158 -24.50 -0.38 -0.58
C ILE A 158 -24.70 1.14 -0.44
N ILE A 159 -25.48 1.59 0.56
CA ILE A 159 -25.67 3.02 0.84
C ILE A 159 -24.34 3.70 1.21
N ASN A 160 -23.45 2.97 1.89
CA ASN A 160 -22.12 3.46 2.27
C ASN A 160 -21.08 3.38 1.13
N GLY A 161 -21.51 3.10 -0.10
CA GLY A 161 -20.64 3.09 -1.27
C GLY A 161 -19.91 1.77 -1.54
N ILE A 162 -20.23 0.69 -0.81
CA ILE A 162 -19.69 -0.64 -1.12
C ILE A 162 -20.31 -1.13 -2.43
N SER A 163 -19.45 -1.50 -3.38
CA SER A 163 -19.87 -2.08 -4.66
C SER A 163 -20.70 -3.34 -4.43
N SER A 164 -21.69 -3.59 -5.29
CA SER A 164 -22.55 -4.78 -5.18
C SER A 164 -21.77 -6.10 -5.21
N ASN A 165 -20.59 -6.11 -5.84
CA ASN A 165 -19.70 -7.28 -5.90
C ASN A 165 -18.88 -7.51 -4.63
N ASP A 166 -18.68 -6.44 -3.86
CA ASP A 166 -17.80 -6.44 -2.68
C ASP A 166 -18.62 -6.45 -1.37
N VAL A 167 -19.93 -6.74 -1.47
CA VAL A 167 -20.82 -6.86 -0.31
C VAL A 167 -20.42 -8.08 0.51
N ILE A 168 -20.20 -7.88 1.81
CA ILE A 168 -19.88 -8.96 2.75
C ILE A 168 -21.18 -9.47 3.39
N CYS A 169 -21.41 -10.76 3.32
CA CYS A 169 -22.53 -11.40 3.98
C CYS A 169 -22.15 -11.86 5.39
N ARG A 170 -23.09 -11.78 6.33
CA ARG A 170 -22.95 -12.34 7.68
C ARG A 170 -22.61 -13.83 7.64
N ASP A 171 -21.96 -14.30 8.70
CA ASP A 171 -21.61 -15.70 8.91
C ASP A 171 -22.73 -16.67 8.51
N GLY A 172 -22.37 -17.63 7.66
CA GLY A 172 -23.28 -18.66 7.17
C GLY A 172 -24.27 -18.21 6.09
N LEU A 173 -24.10 -17.00 5.53
CA LEU A 173 -24.80 -16.54 4.34
C LEU A 173 -23.84 -16.39 3.15
N GLU A 174 -24.35 -16.58 1.96
CA GLU A 174 -23.62 -16.44 0.70
C GLU A 174 -24.20 -15.30 -0.14
N LEU A 175 -23.31 -14.53 -0.77
CA LEU A 175 -23.68 -13.49 -1.72
C LEU A 175 -24.12 -14.11 -3.04
N ILE A 176 -25.28 -13.70 -3.53
CA ILE A 176 -25.82 -14.07 -4.84
C ILE A 176 -26.37 -12.85 -5.56
N PHE A 177 -26.53 -12.95 -6.88
CA PHE A 177 -27.06 -11.87 -7.71
C PHE A 177 -28.35 -12.29 -8.40
N LYS A 178 -29.37 -11.44 -8.31
CA LYS A 178 -30.65 -11.72 -8.97
C LYS A 178 -30.49 -11.67 -10.49
N SER A 179 -30.94 -12.71 -11.18
CA SER A 179 -30.85 -12.85 -12.64
C SER A 179 -31.55 -11.72 -13.41
N SER A 180 -32.61 -11.13 -12.84
CA SER A 180 -33.44 -10.13 -13.53
C SER A 180 -32.82 -8.74 -13.62
N ASN A 181 -32.04 -8.33 -12.62
CA ASN A 181 -31.57 -6.94 -12.49
C ASN A 181 -30.18 -6.81 -11.83
N GLY A 182 -29.49 -7.92 -11.59
CA GLY A 182 -28.15 -7.92 -11.01
C GLY A 182 -28.08 -7.43 -9.57
N SER A 183 -29.20 -7.29 -8.84
CA SER A 183 -29.15 -6.84 -7.45
C SER A 183 -28.57 -7.93 -6.53
N PRO A 184 -27.69 -7.57 -5.58
CA PRO A 184 -27.10 -8.52 -4.65
C PRO A 184 -28.09 -8.95 -3.55
N ALA A 185 -27.92 -10.17 -3.04
CA ALA A 185 -28.62 -10.69 -1.87
C ALA A 185 -27.72 -11.64 -1.07
N CYS A 186 -27.79 -11.58 0.26
CA CYS A 186 -27.17 -12.57 1.15
C CYS A 186 -28.21 -13.62 1.53
N VAL A 187 -27.95 -14.88 1.19
CA VAL A 187 -28.90 -15.99 1.42
C VAL A 187 -28.22 -17.18 2.11
N LYS A 188 -29.00 -18.02 2.78
CA LYS A 188 -28.45 -19.28 3.32
C LYS A 188 -28.06 -20.22 2.17
N PRO A 189 -27.02 -21.06 2.34
CA PRO A 189 -26.59 -22.02 1.31
C PRO A 189 -27.73 -22.93 0.81
N ASN A 190 -28.60 -23.39 1.71
CA ASN A 190 -29.76 -24.22 1.33
C ASN A 190 -30.82 -23.47 0.52
N SER A 191 -30.98 -22.16 0.74
CA SER A 191 -31.86 -21.30 -0.06
C SER A 191 -31.26 -20.99 -1.42
N LYS A 192 -29.94 -20.83 -1.52
CA LYS A 192 -29.24 -20.61 -2.79
C LYS A 192 -29.56 -21.71 -3.81
N ILE A 193 -29.50 -22.97 -3.38
CA ILE A 193 -29.82 -24.12 -4.24
C ILE A 193 -31.23 -23.97 -4.84
N LYS A 194 -32.23 -23.71 -3.99
CA LYS A 194 -33.62 -23.50 -4.43
C LYS A 194 -33.76 -22.28 -5.35
N LEU A 195 -33.03 -21.21 -5.09
CA LEU A 195 -33.07 -19.98 -5.89
C LEU A 195 -32.43 -20.17 -7.28
N ILE A 196 -31.45 -21.06 -7.41
CA ILE A 196 -30.92 -21.49 -8.70
C ILE A 196 -31.97 -22.32 -9.46
N GLU A 197 -32.60 -23.29 -8.80
CA GLU A 197 -33.67 -24.13 -9.38
C GLU A 197 -34.86 -23.28 -9.88
N TYR A 198 -35.21 -22.22 -9.16
CA TYR A 198 -36.27 -21.28 -9.55
C TYR A 198 -35.83 -20.23 -10.59
N GLY A 199 -34.58 -20.27 -11.06
CA GLY A 199 -34.03 -19.31 -12.02
C GLY A 199 -33.89 -17.88 -11.49
N TRP A 200 -34.00 -17.69 -10.17
CA TRP A 200 -33.93 -16.37 -9.54
C TRP A 200 -32.50 -15.82 -9.53
N THR A 201 -31.52 -16.72 -9.43
CA THR A 201 -30.08 -16.42 -9.56
C THR A 201 -29.44 -17.43 -10.51
N LYS A 202 -28.30 -17.08 -11.11
CA LYS A 202 -27.56 -18.01 -11.97
C LYS A 202 -26.64 -18.87 -11.10
N SER A 203 -26.34 -20.08 -11.56
CA SER A 203 -25.19 -20.83 -11.02
C SER A 203 -23.94 -19.97 -11.18
N PRO A 204 -23.05 -19.92 -10.17
CA PRO A 204 -21.70 -19.41 -10.37
C PRO A 204 -21.00 -20.16 -11.50
#